data_AF-A0A1H3PCX2-F1
#
_entry.id   AF-A0A1H3PCX2-F1
#
_cell.length_a   1.000
_cell.length_b   1.000
_cell.length_c   1.000
_cell.angle_alpha   90.00
_cell.angle_beta   90.00
_cell.angle_gamma   90.00
#
_symmetry.space_group_name_H-M   'P 1'
#
loop_
_entity.id
_entity.type
_entity.pdbx_description
1 polymer ?
#
loop_
_entity_poly.entity_id
_entity_poly.type
_entity_poly.pdbx_seq_one_letter_code
_entity_poly.pdbx_strand_id
1 'polypeptide(L)'
;MAVFLNLSGAAIFFLRSFAASILHQNVISSLSMNSQLLIGLLLLVVYTGAAYIYYSQKMWNTSIVPMALILYTFFYSGLLVIARFGLGFDNATAPRYSGELITGVIGATWIINHRIHQIKKPRIKWSLIALSVISILAVESVNIRTAKSHDRALANQLDRQINLLHEAKYEELAQWFIPGSGALKPVEEGDQLMRKHRLGPYKNKKID
;
A
#
# COMPACT_ATOMS: atom_id res chain seq x y z
N MET A 1 -5.25 11.51 20.53
CA MET A 1 -6.07 12.72 20.79
C MET A 1 -6.44 13.51 19.54
N ALA A 2 -5.60 13.56 18.49
CA ALA A 2 -5.90 14.32 17.25
C ALA A 2 -7.21 13.92 16.54
N VAL A 3 -7.59 12.64 16.56
CA VAL A 3 -8.81 12.11 15.88
C VAL A 3 -10.08 12.84 16.31
N PHE A 4 -10.26 13.06 17.61
CA PHE A 4 -11.47 13.70 18.15
C PHE A 4 -11.54 15.20 17.86
N LEU A 5 -10.41 15.82 17.51
CA LEU A 5 -10.34 17.24 17.18
C LEU A 5 -10.66 17.51 15.70
N ASN A 6 -10.54 16.50 14.83
CA ASN A 6 -10.77 16.63 13.40
C ASN A 6 -11.39 15.36 12.81
N LEU A 7 -12.70 15.19 13.07
CA LEU A 7 -13.47 14.03 12.63
C LEU A 7 -13.55 13.91 11.10
N SER A 8 -13.65 15.03 10.38
CA SER A 8 -13.70 15.03 8.91
C SER A 8 -12.37 14.55 8.32
N GLY A 9 -11.24 15.00 8.87
CA GLY A 9 -9.92 14.49 8.53
C GLY A 9 -9.78 13.01 8.84
N ALA A 10 -10.25 12.55 10.00
CA ALA A 10 -10.21 11.13 10.35
C ALA A 10 -11.03 10.28 9.37
N ALA A 11 -12.21 10.75 8.94
CA ALA A 11 -13.03 10.08 7.93
C ALA A 11 -12.35 10.03 6.55
N ILE A 12 -11.72 11.12 6.12
CA ILE A 12 -10.91 11.15 4.88
C ILE A 12 -9.78 10.13 4.96
N PHE A 13 -9.05 10.13 6.08
CA PHE A 13 -7.94 9.20 6.30
C PHE A 13 -8.42 7.74 6.27
N PHE A 14 -9.54 7.46 6.94
CA PHE A 14 -10.18 6.16 6.93
C PHE A 14 -10.53 5.73 5.49
N LEU A 15 -11.27 6.55 4.74
CA LEU A 15 -11.64 6.27 3.35
C LEU A 15 -10.42 6.03 2.44
N ARG A 16 -9.36 6.85 2.58
CA ARG A 16 -8.11 6.65 1.84
C ARG A 16 -7.47 5.29 2.14
N SER A 17 -7.54 4.80 3.38
CA SER A 17 -7.01 3.48 3.73
C SER A 17 -7.76 2.35 3.01
N PHE A 18 -9.08 2.46 2.83
CA PHE A 18 -9.83 1.48 2.02
C PHE A 18 -9.43 1.53 0.56
N ALA A 19 -9.24 2.71 -0.03
CA ALA A 19 -8.71 2.79 -1.40
C ALA A 19 -7.35 2.07 -1.53
N ALA A 20 -6.53 2.13 -0.49
CA ALA A 20 -5.25 1.44 -0.41
C ALA A 20 -5.32 -0.06 -0.14
N SER A 21 -6.50 -0.62 0.12
CA SER A 21 -6.68 -2.06 0.27
C SER A 21 -6.68 -2.81 -1.07
N ILE A 22 -6.96 -2.09 -2.17
CA ILE A 22 -7.02 -2.66 -3.53
C ILE A 22 -6.03 -2.01 -4.50
N LEU A 23 -5.57 -0.79 -4.23
CA LEU A 23 -4.62 -0.09 -5.10
C LEU A 23 -3.26 0.04 -4.42
N HIS A 24 -2.21 -0.13 -5.20
CA HIS A 24 -0.84 0.12 -4.76
C HIS A 24 -0.65 1.63 -4.45
N GLN A 25 0.18 1.98 -3.45
CA GLN A 25 0.43 3.37 -3.04
C GLN A 25 0.78 4.28 -4.22
N ASN A 26 1.62 3.80 -5.14
CA ASN A 26 2.03 4.55 -6.34
C ASN A 26 0.83 4.89 -7.25
N VAL A 27 -0.15 3.99 -7.39
CA VAL A 27 -1.38 4.27 -8.14
C VAL A 27 -2.19 5.32 -7.39
N ILE A 28 -2.32 5.17 -6.08
CA ILE A 28 -3.07 6.13 -5.26
C ILE A 28 -2.46 7.52 -5.34
N SER A 29 -1.12 7.62 -5.32
CA SER A 29 -0.40 8.89 -5.39
C SER A 29 -0.61 9.64 -6.71
N SER A 30 -0.95 8.94 -7.80
CA SER A 30 -1.26 9.57 -9.09
C SER A 30 -2.74 9.95 -9.24
N LEU A 31 -3.60 9.52 -8.32
CA LEU A 31 -5.03 9.85 -8.31
C LEU A 31 -5.30 11.13 -7.52
N SER A 32 -6.29 11.89 -7.99
CA SER A 32 -6.82 13.02 -7.21
C SER A 32 -7.40 12.55 -5.87
N MET A 33 -7.36 13.40 -4.84
CA MET A 33 -7.95 13.09 -3.53
C MET A 33 -9.41 12.63 -3.66
N ASN A 34 -10.21 13.30 -4.50
CA ASN A 34 -11.60 12.97 -4.73
C ASN A 34 -11.77 11.56 -5.32
N SER A 35 -10.91 11.17 -6.26
CA SER A 35 -10.91 9.81 -6.83
C SER A 35 -10.57 8.77 -5.77
N GLN A 36 -9.59 9.04 -4.90
CA GLN A 36 -9.23 8.13 -3.81
C GLN A 36 -10.40 7.95 -2.83
N LEU A 37 -11.06 9.05 -2.45
CA LEU A 37 -12.23 9.02 -1.56
C LEU A 37 -13.41 8.27 -2.19
N LEU A 38 -13.67 8.49 -3.48
CA LEU A 38 -14.73 7.78 -4.20
C LEU A 38 -14.48 6.27 -4.22
N ILE A 39 -13.24 5.83 -4.48
CA ILE A 39 -12.88 4.41 -4.48
C ILE A 39 -13.06 3.81 -3.07
N GLY A 40 -12.58 4.50 -2.04
CA GLY A 40 -12.78 4.07 -0.64
C GLY A 40 -14.26 3.96 -0.27
N LEU A 41 -15.08 4.92 -0.71
CA LEU A 41 -16.53 4.90 -0.48
C LEU A 41 -17.22 3.74 -1.22
N LEU A 42 -16.86 3.49 -2.48
CA LEU A 42 -17.39 2.35 -3.24
C LEU A 42 -17.05 1.02 -2.56
N LEU A 43 -15.84 0.88 -2.02
CA LEU A 43 -15.46 -0.31 -1.24
C LEU A 43 -16.27 -0.46 0.04
N LEU A 44 -16.55 0.63 0.76
CA LEU A 44 -17.42 0.57 1.93
C LEU A 44 -18.85 0.11 1.55
N VAL A 45 -19.38 0.56 0.43
CA VAL A 45 -20.68 0.09 -0.09
C VAL A 45 -20.62 -1.40 -0.41
N VAL A 46 -19.54 -1.87 -1.05
CA VAL A 46 -19.34 -3.31 -1.33
C VAL A 46 -19.28 -4.11 -0.03
N TYR A 47 -18.53 -3.67 0.97
CA TYR A 47 -18.44 -4.35 2.27
C TYR A 47 -19.77 -4.36 3.01
N THR A 48 -20.50 -3.25 3.01
CA THR A 48 -21.83 -3.16 3.62
C THR A 48 -22.81 -4.09 2.91
N GLY A 49 -22.78 -4.13 1.58
CA GLY A 49 -23.59 -5.05 0.77
C GLY A 49 -23.24 -6.52 1.03
N ALA A 50 -21.94 -6.85 1.12
CA ALA A 50 -21.49 -8.20 1.47
C ALA A 50 -21.93 -8.59 2.89
N ALA A 51 -21.79 -7.70 3.87
CA ALA A 51 -22.28 -7.93 5.23
C ALA A 51 -23.80 -8.18 5.24
N TYR A 52 -24.57 -7.37 4.51
CA TYR A 52 -26.02 -7.57 4.37
C TYR A 52 -26.37 -8.93 3.75
N ILE A 53 -25.67 -9.34 2.69
CA ILE A 53 -25.83 -10.67 2.08
C ILE A 53 -25.53 -11.76 3.12
N TYR A 54 -24.40 -11.65 3.82
CA TYR A 54 -23.99 -12.61 4.83
C TYR A 54 -25.08 -12.81 5.90
N TYR A 55 -25.65 -11.70 6.39
CA TYR A 55 -26.67 -11.76 7.42
C TYR A 55 -28.01 -12.29 6.88
N SER A 56 -28.47 -11.78 5.74
CA SER A 56 -29.75 -12.20 5.13
C SER A 56 -29.77 -13.69 4.77
N GLN A 57 -28.61 -14.25 4.43
CA GLN A 57 -28.47 -15.67 4.09
C GLN A 57 -28.11 -16.58 5.26
N LYS A 58 -27.97 -16.04 6.47
CA LYS A 58 -27.55 -16.79 7.67
C LYS A 58 -26.26 -17.59 7.46
N MET A 59 -25.30 -17.03 6.72
CA MET A 59 -24.04 -17.71 6.38
C MET A 59 -23.20 -18.08 7.60
N TRP A 60 -23.45 -17.45 8.76
CA TRP A 60 -22.83 -17.79 10.04
C TRP A 60 -23.10 -19.23 10.50
N ASN A 61 -24.15 -19.87 10.01
CA ASN A 61 -24.40 -21.29 10.29
C ASN A 61 -23.40 -22.20 9.56
N THR A 62 -22.79 -21.73 8.47
CA THR A 62 -21.80 -22.50 7.69
C THR A 62 -20.37 -22.06 8.00
N SER A 63 -20.11 -20.75 8.04
CA SER A 63 -18.77 -20.21 8.32
C SER A 63 -18.81 -18.77 8.80
N ILE A 64 -18.05 -18.47 9.86
CA ILE A 64 -17.83 -17.12 10.37
C ILE A 64 -16.67 -16.40 9.68
N VAL A 65 -15.81 -17.12 8.97
CA VAL A 65 -14.54 -16.63 8.44
C VAL A 65 -14.71 -15.42 7.50
N PRO A 66 -15.61 -15.43 6.50
CA PRO A 66 -15.70 -14.30 5.56
C PRO A 66 -16.08 -12.97 6.23
N MET A 67 -16.98 -13.02 7.22
CA MET A 67 -17.36 -11.84 8.00
C MET A 67 -16.24 -11.41 8.94
N ALA A 68 -15.55 -12.37 9.59
CA ALA A 68 -14.41 -12.06 10.45
C ALA A 68 -13.30 -11.32 9.70
N LEU A 69 -13.03 -11.67 8.44
CA LEU A 69 -12.06 -10.96 7.59
C LEU A 69 -12.48 -9.51 7.30
N ILE A 70 -13.76 -9.27 6.99
CA ILE A 70 -14.29 -7.91 6.80
C ILE A 70 -14.14 -7.11 8.10
N LEU A 71 -14.60 -7.67 9.23
CA LEU A 71 -14.51 -7.00 10.53
C LEU A 71 -13.07 -6.71 10.92
N TYR A 72 -12.14 -7.64 10.70
CA TYR A 72 -10.71 -7.44 10.92
C TYR A 72 -10.19 -6.21 10.17
N THR A 73 -10.52 -6.07 8.89
CA THR A 73 -10.14 -4.89 8.10
C THR A 73 -10.72 -3.59 8.66
N PHE A 74 -11.98 -3.59 9.12
CA PHE A 74 -12.57 -2.41 9.77
C PHE A 74 -11.86 -2.06 11.09
N PHE A 75 -11.60 -3.04 11.95
CA PHE A 75 -10.88 -2.81 13.22
C PHE A 75 -9.45 -2.35 12.97
N TYR A 76 -8.75 -2.98 12.04
CA TYR A 76 -7.38 -2.62 11.67
C TYR A 76 -7.31 -1.20 11.12
N SER A 77 -8.20 -0.83 10.19
CA SER A 77 -8.30 0.53 9.66
C SER A 77 -8.64 1.55 10.76
N GLY A 78 -9.55 1.22 11.66
CA GLY A 78 -9.86 2.06 12.82
C GLY A 78 -8.67 2.29 13.75
N LEU A 79 -7.91 1.23 14.06
CA LEU A 79 -6.66 1.35 14.81
C LEU A 79 -5.62 2.19 14.07
N LEU A 80 -5.53 2.06 12.75
CA LEU A 80 -4.63 2.84 11.90
C LEU A 80 -4.98 4.33 11.95
N VAL A 81 -6.26 4.69 11.90
CA VAL A 81 -6.72 6.07 12.13
C VAL A 81 -6.28 6.54 13.53
N ILE A 82 -6.54 5.79 14.59
CA ILE A 82 -6.18 6.19 15.96
C ILE A 82 -4.67 6.40 16.12
N ALA A 83 -3.87 5.49 15.57
CA ALA A 83 -2.43 5.46 15.78
C ALA A 83 -1.65 6.42 14.86
N ARG A 84 -2.17 6.72 13.66
CA ARG A 84 -1.40 7.44 12.62
C ARG A 84 -2.06 8.74 12.15
N PHE A 85 -3.31 8.99 12.49
CA PHE A 85 -3.95 10.27 12.17
C PHE A 85 -3.24 11.43 12.88
N GLY A 86 -2.80 12.41 12.08
CA GLY A 86 -1.97 13.54 12.53
C GLY A 86 -0.53 13.50 12.02
N LEU A 87 -0.05 12.35 11.52
CA LEU A 87 1.27 12.21 10.88
C LEU A 87 1.25 12.49 9.37
N GLY A 88 0.17 13.06 8.85
CA GLY A 88 -0.07 13.28 7.42
C GLY A 88 -0.91 12.17 6.78
N PHE A 89 -1.70 12.54 5.76
CA PHE A 89 -2.68 11.64 5.16
C PHE A 89 -2.06 10.51 4.32
N ASP A 90 -0.83 10.66 3.85
CA ASP A 90 -0.17 9.63 3.03
C ASP A 90 0.23 8.40 3.84
N ASN A 91 0.23 8.50 5.18
CA ASN A 91 0.38 7.33 6.05
C ASN A 91 -0.83 6.38 5.96
N ALA A 92 -2.01 6.86 5.53
CA ALA A 92 -3.18 5.99 5.34
C ALA A 92 -2.98 4.96 4.22
N THR A 93 -2.07 5.24 3.29
CA THR A 93 -1.90 4.49 2.04
C THR A 93 -0.54 3.77 1.98
N ALA A 94 0.17 3.69 3.11
CA ALA A 94 1.48 3.07 3.15
C ALA A 94 1.40 1.55 2.81
N PRO A 95 2.32 1.00 1.99
CA PRO A 95 2.21 -0.36 1.45
C PRO A 95 2.12 -1.45 2.52
N ARG A 96 2.78 -1.24 3.66
CA ARG A 96 2.75 -2.15 4.82
C ARG A 96 1.36 -2.35 5.42
N TYR A 97 0.40 -1.47 5.13
CA TYR A 97 -0.98 -1.58 5.62
C TYR A 97 -1.91 -2.19 4.58
N SER A 98 -1.63 -1.99 3.29
CA SER A 98 -2.43 -2.52 2.17
C SER A 98 -2.57 -4.05 2.25
N GLY A 99 -1.50 -4.76 2.62
CA GLY A 99 -1.52 -6.22 2.74
C GLY A 99 -2.47 -6.73 3.81
N GLU A 100 -2.62 -6.02 4.93
CA GLU A 100 -3.59 -6.39 5.98
C GLU A 100 -5.02 -6.04 5.55
N LEU A 101 -5.19 -4.90 4.88
CA LEU A 101 -6.50 -4.42 4.47
C LEU A 101 -7.12 -5.23 3.31
N ILE A 102 -6.31 -5.93 2.50
CA ILE A 102 -6.83 -6.78 1.39
C ILE A 102 -7.67 -7.95 1.92
N THR A 103 -7.47 -8.38 3.16
CA THR A 103 -8.19 -9.50 3.76
C THR A 103 -9.71 -9.30 3.75
N GLY A 104 -10.18 -8.07 3.97
CA GLY A 104 -11.60 -7.72 3.88
C GLY A 104 -12.15 -7.84 2.46
N VAL A 105 -11.32 -7.56 1.44
CA VAL A 105 -11.70 -7.76 0.02
C VAL A 105 -11.89 -9.24 -0.27
N ILE A 106 -11.03 -10.10 0.28
CA ILE A 106 -11.15 -11.56 0.18
C ILE A 106 -12.46 -12.02 0.84
N GLY A 107 -12.76 -11.54 2.06
CA GLY A 107 -14.01 -11.85 2.77
C GLY A 107 -15.26 -11.41 2.00
N ALA A 108 -15.28 -10.19 1.47
CA ALA A 108 -16.40 -9.68 0.67
C ALA A 108 -16.58 -10.46 -0.64
N THR A 109 -15.49 -10.76 -1.34
CA THR A 109 -15.50 -11.55 -2.58
C THR A 109 -16.02 -12.95 -2.33
N TRP A 110 -15.65 -13.58 -1.22
CA TRP A 110 -16.17 -14.89 -0.82
C TRP A 110 -17.70 -14.84 -0.68
N ILE A 111 -18.23 -13.88 0.09
CA ILE A 111 -19.67 -13.76 0.33
C ILE A 111 -20.43 -13.51 -0.98
N ILE A 112 -19.92 -12.59 -1.81
CA ILE A 112 -20.54 -12.27 -3.11
C ILE A 112 -20.55 -13.49 -4.02
N ASN A 113 -19.43 -14.21 -4.12
CA ASN A 113 -19.35 -15.43 -4.92
C ASN A 113 -20.28 -16.53 -4.40
N HIS A 114 -20.38 -16.70 -3.08
CA HIS A 114 -21.34 -17.63 -2.48
C HIS A 114 -22.77 -17.32 -2.93
N ARG A 115 -23.16 -16.03 -2.93
CA ARG A 115 -24.47 -15.60 -3.45
C ARG A 115 -24.64 -15.87 -4.95
N ILE A 116 -23.62 -15.57 -5.75
CA ILE A 116 -23.63 -15.83 -7.20
C ILE A 116 -23.81 -17.33 -7.49
N HIS A 117 -23.19 -18.20 -6.68
CA HIS A 117 -23.29 -19.66 -6.86
C HIS A 117 -24.71 -20.21 -6.72
N GLN A 118 -25.59 -19.52 -5.98
CA GLN A 118 -26.99 -19.88 -5.77
C GLN A 118 -27.92 -19.43 -6.92
N ILE A 119 -27.41 -18.67 -7.90
CA ILE A 119 -28.21 -18.22 -9.05
C ILE A 119 -28.55 -19.44 -9.93
N LYS A 120 -29.86 -19.68 -10.13
CA LYS A 120 -30.36 -20.83 -10.92
C LYS A 120 -30.03 -20.74 -12.41
N LYS A 121 -29.93 -19.53 -12.97
CA LYS A 121 -29.67 -19.32 -14.40
C LYS A 121 -28.16 -19.44 -14.70
N PRO A 122 -27.70 -20.51 -15.38
CA PRO A 122 -26.27 -20.80 -15.50
C PRO A 122 -25.49 -19.75 -16.29
N ARG A 123 -26.08 -19.20 -17.37
CA ARG A 123 -25.44 -18.14 -18.16
C ARG A 123 -25.10 -16.91 -17.30
N ILE A 124 -26.07 -16.43 -16.51
CA ILE A 124 -25.89 -15.26 -15.64
C ILE A 124 -24.84 -15.55 -14.56
N LYS A 125 -24.91 -16.73 -13.92
CA LYS A 125 -23.94 -17.15 -12.91
C LYS A 125 -22.51 -17.10 -13.43
N TRP A 126 -22.24 -17.74 -14.57
CA TRP A 126 -20.89 -17.78 -15.13
C TRP A 126 -20.42 -16.41 -15.63
N SER A 127 -21.31 -15.58 -16.19
CA SER A 127 -20.97 -14.20 -16.56
C SER A 127 -20.56 -13.36 -15.35
N LEU A 128 -21.25 -13.49 -14.21
CA LEU A 128 -20.90 -12.75 -12.98
C LEU A 128 -19.59 -13.25 -12.37
N ILE A 129 -19.35 -14.57 -12.35
CA ILE A 129 -18.06 -15.12 -11.90
C ILE A 129 -16.94 -14.62 -12.81
N ALA A 130 -17.10 -14.69 -14.13
CA ALA A 130 -16.10 -14.21 -15.08
C ALA A 130 -15.82 -12.70 -14.89
N LEU A 131 -16.87 -11.89 -14.73
CA LEU A 131 -16.74 -10.47 -14.45
C LEU A 131 -15.97 -10.20 -13.15
N SER A 132 -16.23 -10.97 -12.09
CA SER A 132 -15.52 -10.83 -10.81
C SER A 132 -14.03 -11.12 -10.97
N VAL A 133 -13.68 -12.19 -11.68
CA VAL A 133 -12.30 -12.60 -11.93
C VAL A 133 -11.59 -11.57 -12.82
N ILE A 134 -12.22 -11.13 -13.91
CA ILE A 134 -11.66 -10.11 -14.80
C ILE A 134 -11.42 -8.80 -14.05
N SER A 135 -12.33 -8.40 -13.16
CA SER A 135 -12.18 -7.18 -12.37
C SER A 135 -10.96 -7.26 -11.43
N ILE A 136 -10.78 -8.40 -10.75
CA ILE A 136 -9.60 -8.64 -9.89
C ILE A 136 -8.32 -8.60 -10.72
N LEU A 137 -8.28 -9.31 -11.85
CA LEU A 137 -7.12 -9.34 -12.74
C LEU A 137 -6.79 -7.95 -13.31
N ALA A 138 -7.80 -7.14 -13.64
CA ALA A 138 -7.60 -5.79 -14.12
C ALA A 138 -6.95 -4.90 -13.05
N VAL A 139 -7.47 -4.93 -11.81
CA VAL A 139 -6.91 -4.17 -10.69
C VAL A 139 -5.47 -4.61 -10.39
N GLU A 140 -5.22 -5.91 -10.31
CA GLU A 140 -3.87 -6.44 -10.06
C GLU A 140 -2.90 -6.13 -11.19
N SER A 141 -3.35 -6.14 -12.45
CA SER A 141 -2.50 -5.76 -13.59
C SER A 141 -2.04 -4.31 -13.49
N VAL A 142 -2.90 -3.40 -13.03
CA VAL A 142 -2.57 -1.99 -12.79
C VAL A 142 -1.58 -1.86 -11.63
N ASN A 143 -1.80 -2.59 -10.54
CA ASN A 143 -0.90 -2.62 -9.38
C ASN A 143 0.50 -3.09 -9.78
N ILE A 144 0.60 -4.24 -10.46
CA ILE A 144 1.87 -4.83 -10.89
C ILE A 144 2.60 -3.91 -11.88
N ARG A 145 1.87 -3.33 -12.85
CA ARG A 145 2.48 -2.41 -13.83
C ARG A 145 3.08 -1.19 -13.13
N THR A 146 2.35 -0.61 -12.18
CA THR A 146 2.79 0.57 -11.45
C THR A 146 3.93 0.25 -10.49
N ALA A 147 3.87 -0.90 -9.80
CA ALA A 147 4.96 -1.38 -8.95
C ALA A 147 6.26 -1.56 -9.78
N LYS A 148 6.19 -2.27 -10.91
CA LYS A 148 7.34 -2.45 -11.82
C LYS A 148 7.90 -1.13 -12.34
N SER A 149 7.04 -0.15 -12.65
CA SER A 149 7.49 1.17 -13.09
C SER A 149 8.27 1.89 -12.00
N HIS A 150 7.84 1.76 -10.75
CA HIS A 150 8.50 2.37 -9.61
C HIS A 150 9.82 1.67 -9.27
N ASP A 151 9.83 0.33 -9.27
CA ASP A 151 11.05 -0.45 -9.01
C ASP A 151 12.14 -0.13 -10.04
N ARG A 152 11.77 0.06 -11.32
CA ARG A 152 12.69 0.52 -12.37
C ARG A 152 13.21 1.94 -12.11
N ALA A 153 12.35 2.86 -11.67
CA ALA A 153 12.76 4.22 -11.37
C ALA A 153 13.73 4.24 -10.18
N LEU A 154 13.46 3.46 -9.14
CA LEU A 154 14.31 3.30 -7.97
C LEU A 154 15.65 2.65 -8.35
N ALA A 155 15.64 1.56 -9.14
CA ALA A 155 16.84 0.93 -9.64
C ALA A 155 17.72 1.92 -10.41
N ASN A 156 17.14 2.69 -11.33
CA ASN A 156 17.86 3.72 -12.07
C ASN A 156 18.44 4.83 -11.16
N GLN A 157 17.75 5.19 -10.07
CA GLN A 157 18.26 6.16 -9.09
C GLN A 157 19.43 5.59 -8.30
N LEU A 158 19.34 4.33 -7.86
CA LEU A 158 20.40 3.63 -7.16
C LEU A 158 21.63 3.44 -8.06
N ASP A 159 21.43 3.06 -9.33
CA ASP A 159 22.51 2.92 -10.30
C ASP A 159 23.24 4.26 -10.53
N ARG A 160 22.49 5.37 -10.61
CA ARG A 160 23.08 6.71 -10.68
C ARG A 160 23.88 7.03 -9.42
N GLN A 161 23.36 6.73 -8.24
CA GLN A 161 24.09 6.93 -6.98
C GLN A 161 25.35 6.08 -6.92
N ILE A 162 25.30 4.81 -7.36
CA ILE A 162 26.46 3.91 -7.42
C ILE A 162 27.49 4.45 -8.40
N ASN A 163 27.08 4.89 -9.59
CA ASN A 163 27.99 5.47 -10.58
C ASN A 163 28.62 6.77 -10.07
N LEU A 164 27.85 7.65 -9.43
CA LEU A 164 28.38 8.85 -8.78
C LEU A 164 29.38 8.49 -7.67
N LEU A 165 29.10 7.48 -6.85
CA LEU A 165 30.02 6.97 -5.82
C LEU A 165 31.30 6.37 -6.41
N HIS A 166 31.22 5.81 -7.62
CA HIS A 166 32.37 5.26 -8.34
C HIS A 166 33.20 6.33 -9.06
N GLU A 167 32.57 7.36 -9.61
CA GLU A 167 33.20 8.39 -10.44
C GLU A 167 33.71 9.58 -9.64
N ALA A 168 32.99 10.01 -8.60
CA ALA A 168 33.38 11.18 -7.82
C ALA A 168 34.51 10.87 -6.84
N LYS A 169 35.51 11.77 -6.79
CA LYS A 169 36.49 11.80 -5.71
C LYS A 169 35.74 12.14 -4.41
N TYR A 170 36.03 11.40 -3.34
CA TYR A 170 35.41 11.47 -2.02
C TYR A 170 35.11 12.88 -1.47
N GLU A 171 35.93 13.86 -1.84
CA GLU A 171 35.82 15.27 -1.43
C GLU A 171 34.52 15.95 -1.92
N GLU A 172 33.98 15.56 -3.08
CA GLU A 172 32.71 16.11 -3.61
C GLU A 172 31.47 15.40 -3.06
N LEU A 173 31.56 14.09 -2.81
CA LEU A 173 30.46 13.30 -2.25
C LEU A 173 30.21 13.58 -0.77
N ALA A 174 31.27 13.91 -0.01
CA ALA A 174 31.13 14.32 1.38
C ALA A 174 30.20 15.54 1.50
N GLN A 175 30.19 16.44 0.51
CA GLN A 175 29.36 17.66 0.49
C GLN A 175 27.85 17.39 0.31
N TRP A 176 27.47 16.22 -0.20
CA TRP A 176 26.07 15.91 -0.54
C TRP A 176 25.28 15.21 0.57
N PHE A 177 25.94 14.70 1.60
CA PHE A 177 25.29 14.06 2.74
C PHE A 177 25.23 15.02 3.94
N ILE A 178 24.22 15.90 3.93
CA ILE A 178 23.32 16.28 5.05
C ILE A 178 22.56 17.56 4.64
N PRO A 179 21.22 17.54 4.47
CA PRO A 179 20.45 18.77 4.47
C PRO A 179 20.42 19.36 5.89
N GLY A 180 21.09 20.49 6.13
CA GLY A 180 20.82 21.36 7.28
C GLY A 180 21.91 21.61 8.32
N SER A 181 23.16 21.13 8.19
CA SER A 181 24.23 21.47 9.14
C SER A 181 25.54 21.78 8.43
N GLY A 182 26.00 23.04 8.50
CA GLY A 182 27.23 23.54 7.89
C GLY A 182 28.54 23.00 8.45
N ALA A 183 28.63 21.70 8.77
CA ALA A 183 29.88 21.02 9.07
C ALA A 183 29.78 19.56 8.62
N LEU A 184 30.66 19.18 7.69
CA LEU A 184 30.76 17.88 7.06
C LEU A 184 31.33 16.86 8.06
N LYS A 185 30.48 16.03 8.66
CA LYS A 185 30.91 14.76 9.24
C LYS A 185 30.38 13.63 8.35
N PRO A 186 31.23 12.87 7.66
CA PRO A 186 30.78 11.63 7.05
C PRO A 186 30.16 10.77 8.16
N VAL A 187 28.95 10.26 7.94
CA VAL A 187 28.33 9.32 8.87
C VAL A 187 29.29 8.15 8.98
N GLU A 188 29.80 7.90 10.18
CA GLU A 188 30.89 6.96 10.46
C GLU A 188 30.62 5.57 9.87
N GLU A 189 29.34 5.16 9.88
CA GLU A 189 28.86 3.92 9.26
C GLU A 189 29.01 3.91 7.73
N GLY A 190 28.77 5.03 7.05
CA GLY A 190 28.93 5.17 5.60
C GLY A 190 30.38 5.06 5.16
N ASP A 191 31.31 5.68 5.91
CA ASP A 191 32.75 5.56 5.64
C ASP A 191 33.25 4.12 5.88
N GLN A 192 32.82 3.50 6.98
CA GLN A 192 33.14 2.10 7.29
C GLN A 192 32.65 1.14 6.20
N LEU A 193 31.42 1.31 5.71
CA LEU A 193 30.86 0.52 4.61
C LEU A 193 31.66 0.70 3.31
N MET A 194 32.01 1.95 2.95
CA MET A 194 32.82 2.21 1.76
C MET A 194 34.23 1.62 1.86
N ARG A 195 34.87 1.66 3.04
CA ARG A 195 36.16 0.99 3.28
C ARG A 195 36.03 -0.53 3.16
N LYS A 196 35.02 -1.12 3.81
CA LYS A 196 34.77 -2.57 3.82
C LYS A 196 34.60 -3.13 2.40
N HIS A 197 33.92 -2.39 1.53
CA HIS A 197 33.64 -2.81 0.15
C HIS A 197 34.61 -2.23 -0.90
N ARG A 198 35.67 -1.51 -0.48
CA ARG A 198 36.65 -0.86 -1.36
C ARG A 198 36.01 0.01 -2.44
N LEU A 199 35.05 0.84 -2.04
CA LEU A 199 34.35 1.74 -2.95
C LEU A 199 35.01 3.13 -2.97
N GLY A 200 34.80 3.87 -4.06
CA GLY A 200 35.29 5.24 -4.24
C GLY A 200 36.82 5.40 -4.01
N PRO A 201 37.27 6.26 -3.07
CA PRO A 201 38.70 6.53 -2.84
C PRO A 201 39.46 5.33 -2.27
N TYR A 202 38.76 4.32 -1.74
CA TYR A 202 39.34 3.13 -1.13
C TYR A 202 39.58 2.01 -2.15
N LYS A 203 39.13 2.17 -3.41
CA LYS A 203 39.24 1.16 -4.47
C LYS A 203 40.68 0.71 -4.75
N ASN A 204 41.64 1.64 -4.64
CA ASN A 204 43.05 1.40 -4.93
C ASN A 204 43.98 1.55 -3.71
N LYS A 205 43.45 1.79 -2.51
CA LYS A 205 44.28 1.85 -1.29
C LYS A 205 44.42 0.45 -0.70
N LYS A 206 45.65 0.02 -0.43
CA LYS A 206 45.89 -1.07 0.51
C LYS A 206 45.46 -0.55 1.88
N ILE A 207 44.51 -1.25 2.50
CA ILE A 207 44.13 -1.00 3.88
C ILE A 207 45.14 -1.80 4.70
N ASP A 208 46.00 -1.08 5.42
CA ASP A 208 46.91 -1.66 6.41
C ASP A 208 46.13 -2.15 7.64
#